data_AF-A0A9X3XIL0-F1
#
_entry.id   AF-A0A9X3XIL0-F1
#
_cell.length_a   1.000
_cell.length_b   1.000
_cell.length_c   1.000
_cell.angle_alpha   90.00
_cell.angle_beta   90.00
_cell.angle_gamma   90.00
#
_symmetry.space_group_name_H-M   'P 1'
#
loop_
_entity.id
_entity.type
_entity.pdbx_description
1 polymer ?
#
loop_
_entity_poly.entity_id
_entity_poly.type
_entity_poly.pdbx_seq_one_letter_code
_entity_poly.pdbx_strand_id
1 'polypeptide(L)'
;MSLHDEYRKVVGRLSALARTAASRHEEEARAKATHEQLQELHKKILDLESSLDDGSLESIIREELEKADNFLREFMFFRPPPIRERDVPDPGSTTAWKTQKLSWRFGKLDLEHPRQWSTEEDTTLDTLIAVVNRLTAYENVTWGTVGDFSEHNHAWNDASEWEKASQDRLKELSLDDQSNLYQLYIHKLGRLYGFRIGSVFHVLWWDRYHEVYIPKKFLKLSQK
;
A
#
# COMPACT_ATOMS: atom_id res chain seq x y z
N MET A 1 14.96 9.20 20.92
CA MET A 1 15.56 8.10 20.12
C MET A 1 16.89 8.65 19.63
N SER A 2 18.00 7.93 19.80
CA SER A 2 19.31 8.47 19.37
C SER A 2 19.36 8.54 17.85
N LEU A 3 20.05 9.55 17.28
CA LEU A 3 20.30 9.66 15.83
C LEU A 3 20.92 8.37 15.27
N HIS A 4 21.69 7.66 16.12
CA HIS A 4 22.27 6.35 15.85
C HIS A 4 21.23 5.24 15.64
N ASP A 5 20.17 5.23 16.46
CA ASP A 5 19.09 4.24 16.35
C ASP A 5 18.26 4.47 15.08
N GLU A 6 18.12 5.73 14.70
CA GLU A 6 17.41 6.13 13.48
C GLU A 6 18.22 5.75 12.24
N TYR A 7 19.53 6.03 12.25
CA TYR A 7 20.46 5.62 11.20
C TYR A 7 20.49 4.10 10.99
N ARG A 8 20.63 3.30 12.06
CA ARG A 8 20.59 1.82 11.94
C ARG A 8 19.27 1.31 11.36
N LYS A 9 18.14 1.93 11.72
CA LYS A 9 16.83 1.56 11.18
C LYS A 9 16.75 1.85 9.68
N VAL A 10 17.25 2.99 9.22
CA VAL A 10 17.26 3.37 7.80
C VAL A 10 18.17 2.41 7.00
N VAL A 11 19.39 2.16 7.46
CA VAL A 11 20.33 1.21 6.82
C VAL A 11 19.75 -0.21 6.74
N GLY A 12 19.11 -0.66 7.83
CA GLY A 12 18.44 -1.97 7.87
C GLY A 12 17.31 -2.09 6.85
N ARG A 13 16.49 -1.04 6.69
CA ARG A 13 15.40 -0.97 5.69
C ARG A 13 15.94 -0.96 4.27
N LEU A 14 16.96 -0.16 3.98
CA LEU A 14 17.60 -0.08 2.67
C LEU A 14 18.22 -1.42 2.25
N SER A 15 18.89 -2.10 3.18
CA SER A 15 19.47 -3.42 2.95
C SER A 15 18.39 -4.49 2.71
N ALA A 16 17.21 -4.36 3.31
CA ALA A 16 16.07 -5.23 3.03
C ALA A 16 15.50 -4.96 1.63
N LEU A 17 15.29 -3.69 1.27
CA LEU A 17 14.77 -3.29 -0.04
C LEU A 17 15.68 -3.70 -1.20
N ALA A 18 16.99 -3.52 -1.06
CA ALA A 18 17.97 -3.96 -2.06
C ALA A 18 17.92 -5.48 -2.32
N ARG A 19 17.63 -6.28 -1.28
CA ARG A 19 17.46 -7.74 -1.40
C ARG A 19 16.15 -8.12 -2.10
N THR A 20 15.09 -7.32 -1.93
CA THR A 20 13.78 -7.57 -2.54
C THR A 20 13.71 -7.15 -4.03
N ALA A 21 14.48 -6.14 -4.45
CA ALA A 21 14.48 -5.62 -5.83
C ALA A 21 15.18 -6.53 -6.87
N ALA A 22 15.82 -7.64 -6.45
CA ALA A 22 16.69 -8.47 -7.28
C ALA A 22 15.98 -9.38 -8.31
N SER A 23 14.82 -9.02 -8.89
CA SER A 23 14.06 -9.91 -9.80
C SER A 23 14.26 -9.67 -11.30
N ARG A 24 15.04 -8.66 -11.73
CA ARG A 24 15.34 -8.45 -13.16
C ARG A 24 16.81 -8.09 -13.34
N HIS A 25 17.46 -8.67 -14.34
CA HIS A 25 18.91 -8.69 -14.49
C HIS A 25 19.59 -7.29 -14.51
N GLU A 26 18.90 -6.26 -15.02
CA GLU A 26 19.36 -4.86 -14.97
C GLU A 26 19.06 -4.17 -13.62
N GLU A 27 17.96 -4.55 -12.97
CA GLU A 27 17.58 -4.10 -11.63
C GLU A 27 18.50 -4.72 -10.57
N GLU A 28 18.97 -5.95 -10.76
CA GLU A 28 19.92 -6.64 -9.89
C GLU A 28 21.29 -5.95 -9.91
N ALA A 29 21.78 -5.54 -11.09
CA ALA A 29 23.03 -4.79 -11.21
C ALA A 29 22.95 -3.42 -10.52
N ARG A 30 21.82 -2.71 -10.67
CA ARG A 30 21.60 -1.40 -10.02
C ARG A 30 21.39 -1.54 -8.50
N ALA A 31 20.60 -2.52 -8.05
CA ALA A 31 20.38 -2.80 -6.64
C ALA A 31 21.67 -3.24 -5.94
N LYS A 32 22.51 -4.04 -6.62
CA LYS A 32 23.83 -4.44 -6.13
C LYS A 32 24.77 -3.24 -5.99
N ALA A 33 24.89 -2.39 -7.02
CA ALA A 33 25.70 -1.18 -6.96
C ALA A 33 25.24 -0.23 -5.82
N THR A 34 23.92 -0.13 -5.62
CA THR A 34 23.33 0.65 -4.53
C THR A 34 23.66 0.05 -3.16
N HIS A 35 23.56 -1.27 -3.03
CA HIS A 35 23.92 -1.97 -1.79
C HIS A 35 25.39 -1.75 -1.42
N GLU A 36 26.29 -1.82 -2.41
CA GLU A 36 27.73 -1.55 -2.22
C GLU A 36 27.98 -0.09 -1.79
N GLN A 37 27.29 0.88 -2.40
CA GLN A 37 27.38 2.30 -1.99
C GLN A 37 26.91 2.51 -0.55
N LEU A 38 25.83 1.86 -0.12
CA LEU A 38 25.32 1.95 1.25
C LEU A 38 26.23 1.27 2.27
N GLN A 39 26.87 0.15 1.91
CA GLN A 39 27.86 -0.50 2.77
C GLN A 39 29.10 0.36 2.95
N GLU A 40 29.60 0.99 1.88
CA GLU A 40 30.75 1.90 1.94
C GLU A 40 30.42 3.14 2.79
N LEU A 41 29.21 3.67 2.64
CA LEU A 41 28.74 4.78 3.46
C LEU A 41 28.63 4.40 4.95
N HIS A 42 28.11 3.21 5.24
CA HIS A 42 28.03 2.68 6.60
C HIS A 42 29.41 2.55 7.25
N LYS A 43 30.38 2.06 6.50
CA LYS A 43 31.78 1.96 6.94
C LYS A 43 32.38 3.34 7.23
N LYS A 44 32.19 4.32 6.36
CA LYS A 44 32.66 5.70 6.58
C LYS A 44 32.08 6.33 7.84
N ILE A 45 30.80 6.05 8.13
CA ILE A 45 30.15 6.54 9.36
C ILE A 45 30.75 5.90 10.61
N LEU A 46 30.99 4.58 10.60
CA LEU A 46 31.69 3.90 11.70
C LEU A 46 33.13 4.41 11.90
N ASP A 47 33.85 4.71 10.81
CA ASP A 47 35.20 5.26 10.87
C ASP A 47 35.18 6.70 11.42
N LEU A 48 34.18 7.52 11.06
CA LEU A 48 34.00 8.88 11.59
C LEU A 48 33.60 8.91 13.07
N GLU A 49 32.77 7.96 13.53
CA GLU A 49 32.42 7.78 14.95
C GLU A 49 33.66 7.55 15.83
N SER A 50 34.74 7.00 15.26
CA SER A 50 35.99 6.75 15.98
C SER A 50 36.91 7.97 16.08
N SER A 51 36.63 9.07 15.35
CA SER A 51 37.64 10.09 15.04
C SER A 51 37.34 11.53 15.49
N LEU A 52 36.09 11.97 15.76
CA LEU A 52 35.81 13.42 15.91
C LEU A 52 34.66 13.78 16.87
N ASP A 53 34.67 15.04 17.32
CA ASP A 53 33.72 15.69 18.24
C ASP A 53 32.29 15.83 17.66
N ASP A 54 31.31 15.78 18.56
CA ASP A 54 29.88 15.42 18.42
C ASP A 54 29.11 16.27 17.37
N GLY A 55 29.47 17.55 17.22
CA GLY A 55 28.75 18.47 16.34
C GLY A 55 28.96 18.28 14.83
N SER A 56 30.08 17.69 14.40
CA SER A 56 30.38 17.47 12.98
C SER A 56 29.74 16.19 12.44
N LEU A 57 29.56 15.19 13.32
CA LEU A 57 28.93 13.90 13.03
C LEU A 57 27.43 14.06 12.69
N GLU A 58 26.70 14.89 13.41
CA GLU A 58 25.28 15.11 13.14
C GLU A 58 25.03 15.70 11.74
N SER A 59 25.87 16.64 11.29
CA SER A 59 25.76 17.26 9.97
C SER A 59 25.91 16.23 8.86
N ILE A 60 26.93 15.36 8.98
CA ILE A 60 27.24 14.35 7.97
C ILE A 60 26.15 13.28 7.95
N ILE A 61 25.70 12.81 9.12
CA ILE A 61 24.62 11.81 9.22
C ILE A 61 23.32 12.36 8.61
N ARG A 62 22.96 13.62 8.85
CA ARG A 62 21.77 14.25 8.26
C ARG A 62 21.85 14.33 6.74
N GLU A 63 22.98 14.78 6.20
CA GLU A 63 23.17 14.89 4.74
C GLU A 63 23.05 13.52 4.05
N GLU A 64 23.63 12.48 4.67
CA GLU A 64 23.59 11.13 4.13
C GLU A 64 22.23 10.44 4.28
N LEU A 65 21.50 10.71 5.37
CA LEU A 65 20.10 10.30 5.50
C LEU A 65 19.21 10.95 4.44
N GLU A 66 19.44 12.23 4.13
CA GLU A 66 18.70 12.96 3.08
C GLU A 66 19.00 12.41 1.69
N LYS A 67 20.27 12.06 1.39
CA LYS A 67 20.63 11.36 0.14
C LYS A 67 19.94 10.01 0.03
N ALA A 68 19.88 9.25 1.12
CA ALA A 68 19.22 7.95 1.14
C ALA A 68 17.69 8.05 0.97
N ASP A 69 17.04 9.05 1.59
CA ASP A 69 15.60 9.30 1.44
C ASP A 69 15.26 9.75 0.01
N ASN A 70 16.06 10.66 -0.56
CA ASN A 70 15.91 11.09 -1.96
C ASN A 70 16.07 9.94 -2.94
N PHE A 71 17.07 9.08 -2.73
CA PHE A 71 17.25 7.87 -3.52
C PHE A 71 16.04 6.92 -3.40
N LEU A 72 15.52 6.70 -2.19
CA LEU A 72 14.32 5.88 -1.99
C LEU A 72 13.09 6.45 -2.69
N ARG A 73 12.92 7.77 -2.69
CA ARG A 73 11.85 8.42 -3.44
C ARG A 73 12.01 8.18 -4.94
N GLU A 74 13.20 8.41 -5.50
CA GLU A 74 13.45 8.17 -6.92
C GLU A 74 13.27 6.69 -7.32
N PHE A 75 13.70 5.76 -6.46
CA PHE A 75 13.61 4.32 -6.72
C PHE A 75 12.19 3.76 -6.54
N MET A 76 11.46 4.19 -5.50
CA MET A 76 10.10 3.69 -5.21
C MET A 76 9.01 4.35 -6.05
N PHE A 77 9.22 5.57 -6.57
CA PHE A 77 8.24 6.27 -7.42
C PHE A 77 8.45 6.08 -8.93
N PHE A 78 9.19 5.04 -9.34
CA PHE A 78 9.25 4.65 -10.75
C PHE A 78 7.84 4.27 -11.25
N ARG A 79 7.17 5.20 -11.95
CA ARG A 79 5.90 4.94 -12.63
C ARG A 79 6.19 3.95 -13.77
N PRO A 80 5.69 2.70 -13.74
CA PRO A 80 5.72 1.87 -14.93
C PRO A 80 4.99 2.62 -16.06
N PRO A 81 5.39 2.42 -17.34
CA PRO A 81 4.65 2.99 -18.46
C PRO A 81 3.17 2.62 -18.34
N PRO A 82 2.24 3.50 -18.74
CA PRO A 82 0.81 3.24 -18.59
C PRO A 82 0.49 1.89 -19.23
N ILE A 83 0.03 0.95 -18.40
CA ILE A 83 -0.42 -0.36 -18.85
C ILE A 83 -1.61 -0.08 -19.76
N ARG A 84 -1.47 -0.37 -21.06
CA ARG A 84 -2.60 -0.27 -22.01
C ARG A 84 -3.78 -1.04 -21.42
N GLU A 85 -4.91 -0.38 -21.23
CA GLU A 85 -6.15 -1.02 -20.84
C GLU A 85 -6.43 -2.13 -21.84
N ARG A 86 -6.28 -3.39 -21.40
CA ARG A 86 -6.85 -4.51 -22.13
C ARG A 86 -8.30 -4.59 -21.69
N ASP A 87 -9.20 -4.45 -22.65
CA ASP A 87 -10.60 -4.75 -22.48
C ASP A 87 -10.74 -6.14 -21.86
N VAL A 88 -11.23 -6.18 -20.62
CA VAL A 88 -11.65 -7.42 -19.99
C VAL A 88 -13.02 -7.72 -20.60
N PRO A 89 -13.21 -8.86 -21.29
CA PRO A 89 -14.49 -9.19 -21.88
C PRO A 89 -15.57 -9.17 -20.81
N ASP A 90 -16.66 -8.44 -21.05
CA ASP A 90 -17.84 -8.48 -20.21
C ASP A 90 -18.39 -9.91 -20.19
N PRO A 91 -18.33 -10.63 -19.05
CA PRO A 91 -18.86 -11.97 -19.00
C PRO A 91 -20.36 -11.84 -18.86
N GLY A 92 -21.08 -11.87 -19.99
CA GLY A 92 -22.54 -12.05 -20.09
C GLY A 92 -23.05 -13.38 -19.51
N SER A 93 -22.45 -13.88 -18.42
CA SER A 93 -22.87 -15.03 -17.64
C SER A 93 -23.06 -14.59 -16.20
N THR A 94 -24.30 -14.68 -15.74
CA THR A 94 -24.77 -14.12 -14.46
C THR A 94 -24.09 -14.69 -13.21
N THR A 95 -23.28 -15.75 -13.31
CA THR A 95 -22.56 -16.34 -12.16
C THR A 95 -21.16 -16.88 -12.44
N ALA A 96 -20.66 -16.86 -13.68
CA ALA A 96 -19.33 -17.42 -14.02
C ALA A 96 -18.18 -16.80 -13.22
N TRP A 97 -18.32 -15.53 -12.82
CA TRP A 97 -17.36 -14.83 -11.98
C TRP A 97 -17.17 -15.47 -10.60
N LYS A 98 -18.18 -16.18 -10.06
CA LYS A 98 -18.11 -16.77 -8.72
C LYS A 98 -17.06 -17.86 -8.60
N THR A 99 -16.77 -18.59 -9.67
CA THR A 99 -15.75 -19.66 -9.68
C THR A 99 -14.36 -19.15 -10.06
N GLN A 100 -14.26 -17.89 -10.49
CA GLN A 100 -12.99 -17.28 -10.84
C GLN A 100 -12.26 -16.81 -9.58
N LYS A 101 -10.93 -16.98 -9.62
CA LYS A 101 -10.04 -16.48 -8.57
C LYS A 101 -10.05 -14.97 -8.53
N LEU A 102 -9.95 -14.42 -7.32
CA LEU A 102 -9.80 -12.99 -7.14
C LEU A 102 -8.46 -12.52 -7.71
N SER A 103 -8.50 -11.39 -8.42
CA SER A 103 -7.33 -10.71 -8.97
C SER A 103 -7.42 -9.22 -8.72
N TRP A 104 -6.28 -8.52 -8.77
CA TRP A 104 -6.18 -7.13 -8.34
C TRP A 104 -5.88 -6.19 -9.50
N ARG A 105 -6.44 -4.98 -9.45
CA ARG A 105 -6.03 -3.87 -10.32
C ARG A 105 -5.97 -2.58 -9.51
N PHE A 106 -4.81 -1.95 -9.50
CA PHE A 106 -4.54 -0.73 -8.71
C PHE A 106 -4.61 0.57 -9.53
N GLY A 107 -4.98 0.50 -10.82
CA GLY A 107 -5.03 1.67 -11.69
C GLY A 107 -6.09 2.73 -11.32
N LYS A 108 -6.95 2.44 -10.34
CA LYS A 108 -7.95 3.34 -9.78
C LYS A 108 -7.68 3.69 -8.32
N LEU A 109 -6.52 3.30 -7.78
CA LEU A 109 -6.14 3.60 -6.42
C LEU A 109 -6.02 5.13 -6.27
N ASP A 110 -6.87 5.72 -5.43
CA ASP A 110 -6.88 7.15 -5.16
C ASP A 110 -5.86 7.47 -4.06
N LEU A 111 -4.68 7.91 -4.50
CA LEU A 111 -3.58 8.33 -3.63
C LEU A 111 -3.65 9.82 -3.26
N GLU A 112 -4.50 10.59 -3.95
CA GLU A 112 -4.55 12.04 -3.85
C GLU A 112 -5.49 12.52 -2.73
N HIS A 113 -6.28 11.63 -2.13
CA HIS A 113 -7.14 11.99 -1.02
C HIS A 113 -6.34 12.28 0.26
N PRO A 114 -6.53 13.45 0.91
CA PRO A 114 -5.80 13.78 2.13
C PRO A 114 -6.14 12.82 3.29
N ARG A 115 -5.07 12.34 3.95
CA ARG A 115 -4.94 11.69 5.27
C ARG A 115 -5.80 10.47 5.67
N GLN A 116 -6.98 10.23 5.07
CA GLN A 116 -7.94 9.25 5.58
C GLN A 116 -7.88 7.90 4.85
N TRP A 117 -7.62 7.93 3.53
CA TRP A 117 -7.68 6.76 2.64
C TRP A 117 -6.41 6.53 1.80
N SER A 118 -5.37 7.31 2.10
CA SER A 118 -4.07 7.35 1.42
C SER A 118 -2.98 6.67 2.25
N THR A 119 -1.89 6.26 1.61
CA THR A 119 -0.81 5.44 2.19
C THR A 119 0.17 6.19 3.09
N GLU A 120 -0.01 7.48 3.40
CA GLU A 120 1.06 8.30 4.01
C GLU A 120 1.00 8.58 5.54
N GLU A 121 2.19 8.93 6.05
CA GLU A 121 2.70 9.14 7.42
C GLU A 121 2.85 7.90 8.34
N ASP A 122 1.87 7.02 8.48
CA ASP A 122 1.91 5.94 9.50
C ASP A 122 2.02 4.50 8.97
N THR A 123 2.21 4.32 7.65
CA THR A 123 2.32 2.98 7.05
C THR A 123 3.75 2.44 7.19
N THR A 124 3.95 1.48 8.10
CA THR A 124 5.24 0.82 8.29
C THR A 124 5.51 -0.24 7.21
N LEU A 125 6.79 -0.60 7.00
CA LEU A 125 7.15 -1.75 6.15
C LEU A 125 6.45 -3.04 6.59
N ASP A 126 6.33 -3.28 7.90
CA ASP A 126 5.59 -4.44 8.43
C ASP A 126 4.11 -4.40 8.05
N THR A 127 3.50 -3.21 8.01
CA THR A 127 2.12 -3.02 7.56
C THR A 127 2.00 -3.39 6.08
N LEU A 128 2.93 -2.92 5.24
CA LEU A 128 2.94 -3.27 3.82
C LEU A 128 3.13 -4.77 3.59
N ILE A 129 4.08 -5.40 4.30
CA ILE A 129 4.31 -6.85 4.22
C ILE A 129 3.03 -7.60 4.63
N ALA A 130 2.36 -7.18 5.69
CA ALA A 130 1.15 -7.84 6.15
C ALA A 130 -0.03 -7.63 5.18
N VAL A 131 -0.16 -6.45 4.56
CA VAL A 131 -1.12 -6.20 3.49
C VAL A 131 -0.84 -7.13 2.30
N VAL A 132 0.40 -7.17 1.81
CA VAL A 132 0.81 -8.03 0.69
C VAL A 132 0.54 -9.51 1.00
N ASN A 133 0.93 -10.01 2.18
CA ASN A 133 0.66 -11.38 2.59
C ASN A 133 -0.84 -11.69 2.59
N ARG A 134 -1.67 -10.73 3.01
CA ARG A 134 -3.12 -10.90 3.01
C ARG A 134 -3.70 -10.89 1.60
N LEU A 135 -3.23 -10.00 0.73
CA LEU A 135 -3.60 -9.97 -0.70
C LEU A 135 -3.26 -11.30 -1.38
N THR A 136 -2.06 -11.83 -1.17
CA THR A 136 -1.63 -13.14 -1.69
C THR A 136 -2.54 -14.27 -1.20
N ALA A 137 -2.99 -14.23 0.05
CA ALA A 137 -3.92 -15.24 0.57
C ALA A 137 -5.28 -15.21 -0.16
N TYR A 138 -5.78 -14.01 -0.49
CA TYR A 138 -7.01 -13.83 -1.25
C TYR A 138 -6.91 -14.30 -2.70
N GLU A 139 -5.72 -14.35 -3.32
CA GLU A 139 -5.56 -14.85 -4.70
C GLU A 139 -5.93 -16.34 -4.87
N ASN A 140 -5.97 -17.09 -3.78
CA ASN A 140 -6.45 -18.48 -3.77
C ASN A 140 -7.94 -18.62 -3.49
N VAL A 141 -8.63 -17.51 -3.27
CA VAL A 141 -10.06 -17.45 -2.98
C VAL A 141 -10.84 -17.15 -4.26
N THR A 142 -11.97 -17.82 -4.43
CA THR A 142 -12.90 -17.49 -5.52
C THR A 142 -13.89 -16.43 -5.06
N TRP A 143 -14.43 -15.64 -5.98
CA TRP A 143 -15.41 -14.63 -5.63
C TRP A 143 -16.68 -15.20 -4.96
N GLY A 144 -17.05 -16.44 -5.28
CA GLY A 144 -18.19 -17.13 -4.66
C GLY A 144 -17.98 -17.44 -3.17
N THR A 145 -16.71 -17.50 -2.72
CA THR A 145 -16.31 -17.87 -1.36
C THR A 145 -15.64 -16.72 -0.61
N VAL A 146 -15.63 -15.51 -1.18
CA VAL A 146 -14.92 -14.36 -0.59
C VAL A 146 -15.50 -13.94 0.76
N GLY A 147 -16.82 -14.10 0.95
CA GLY A 147 -17.48 -13.87 2.24
C GLY A 147 -17.07 -14.88 3.31
N ASP A 148 -16.84 -16.13 2.93
CA ASP A 148 -16.42 -17.19 3.86
C ASP A 148 -14.97 -16.99 4.35
N PHE A 149 -14.15 -16.30 3.55
CA PHE A 149 -12.77 -15.99 3.93
C PHE A 149 -12.69 -15.00 5.10
N SER A 150 -13.71 -14.15 5.28
CA SER A 150 -13.86 -13.31 6.46
C SER A 150 -15.29 -12.77 6.57
N GLU A 151 -15.90 -12.94 7.74
CA GLU A 151 -17.19 -12.32 8.08
C GLU A 151 -17.20 -10.78 8.02
N HIS A 152 -16.02 -10.15 7.93
CA HIS A 152 -15.85 -8.70 7.79
C HIS A 152 -15.76 -8.25 6.33
N ASN A 153 -15.83 -9.17 5.36
CA ASN A 153 -15.95 -8.82 3.95
C ASN A 153 -17.38 -8.45 3.63
N HIS A 154 -17.59 -7.31 2.98
CA HIS A 154 -18.92 -6.79 2.71
C HIS A 154 -19.03 -6.39 1.24
N ALA A 155 -20.24 -6.47 0.71
CA ALA A 155 -20.57 -6.12 -0.66
C ALA A 155 -21.79 -5.20 -0.68
N TRP A 156 -21.77 -4.21 -1.55
CA TRP A 156 -22.88 -3.30 -1.78
C TRP A 156 -23.17 -3.18 -3.27
N ASN A 157 -24.44 -2.90 -3.59
CA ASN A 157 -24.82 -2.58 -4.96
C ASN A 157 -24.39 -1.17 -5.35
N ASP A 158 -24.34 -0.24 -4.38
CA ASP A 158 -23.97 1.16 -4.53
C ASP A 158 -23.38 1.71 -3.22
N ALA A 159 -22.95 2.98 -3.22
CA ALA A 159 -22.33 3.63 -2.07
C ALA A 159 -23.32 4.32 -1.12
N SER A 160 -24.63 4.08 -1.23
CA SER A 160 -25.65 4.83 -0.46
C SER A 160 -25.53 4.65 1.06
N GLU A 161 -24.95 3.53 1.50
CA GLU A 161 -24.69 3.24 2.91
C GLU A 161 -23.35 3.79 3.42
N TRP A 162 -22.46 4.27 2.55
CA TRP A 162 -21.15 4.78 2.93
C TRP A 162 -21.25 6.17 3.56
N GLU A 163 -20.19 6.60 4.24
CA GLU A 163 -20.11 7.96 4.77
C GLU A 163 -20.21 9.00 3.64
N LYS A 164 -20.80 10.15 3.95
CA LYS A 164 -21.06 11.19 2.95
C LYS A 164 -19.78 11.66 2.24
N ALA A 165 -18.68 11.79 2.99
CA ALA A 165 -17.38 12.16 2.43
C ALA A 165 -16.92 11.15 1.36
N SER A 166 -17.12 9.85 1.61
CA SER A 166 -16.80 8.78 0.66
C SER A 166 -17.66 8.87 -0.60
N GLN A 167 -18.95 9.12 -0.44
CA GLN A 167 -19.87 9.28 -1.57
C GLN A 167 -19.50 10.49 -2.44
N ASP A 168 -19.15 11.61 -1.80
CA ASP A 168 -18.78 12.83 -2.50
C ASP A 168 -17.44 12.64 -3.23
N ARG A 169 -16.48 11.93 -2.62
CA ARG A 169 -15.22 11.59 -3.29
C ARG A 169 -15.40 10.66 -4.49
N LEU A 170 -16.33 9.70 -4.43
CA LEU A 170 -16.65 8.88 -5.60
C LEU A 170 -17.12 9.74 -6.78
N LYS A 171 -17.93 10.77 -6.54
CA LYS A 171 -18.38 11.71 -7.59
C LYS A 171 -17.22 12.53 -8.15
N GLU A 172 -16.33 13.01 -7.29
CA GLU A 172 -15.12 13.73 -7.72
C GLU A 172 -14.25 12.86 -8.64
N LEU A 173 -14.15 11.57 -8.34
CA LEU A 173 -13.43 10.60 -9.17
C LEU A 173 -14.22 10.10 -10.38
N SER A 174 -15.48 10.53 -10.54
CA SER A 174 -16.42 10.02 -11.56
C SER A 174 -16.59 8.50 -11.50
N LEU A 175 -16.73 7.97 -10.29
CA LEU A 175 -16.93 6.55 -9.97
C LEU A 175 -18.22 6.30 -9.18
N ASP A 176 -19.08 7.29 -9.03
CA ASP A 176 -20.35 7.20 -8.29
C ASP A 176 -21.42 6.35 -8.99
N ASP A 177 -21.21 6.02 -10.26
CA ASP A 177 -22.04 5.11 -11.04
C ASP A 177 -21.62 3.63 -10.92
N GLN A 178 -20.50 3.36 -10.26
CA GLN A 178 -19.99 1.99 -10.13
C GLN A 178 -20.87 1.15 -9.22
N SER A 179 -21.08 -0.09 -9.63
CA SER A 179 -21.83 -1.10 -8.87
C SER A 179 -20.91 -2.23 -8.43
N ASN A 180 -21.42 -3.13 -7.59
CA ASN A 180 -20.63 -4.23 -7.02
C ASN A 180 -19.43 -3.70 -6.22
N LEU A 181 -19.70 -2.78 -5.30
CA LEU A 181 -18.69 -2.27 -4.39
C LEU A 181 -18.37 -3.33 -3.33
N TYR A 182 -17.11 -3.46 -2.96
CA TYR A 182 -16.66 -4.40 -1.94
C TYR A 182 -15.73 -3.74 -0.94
N GLN A 183 -15.82 -4.25 0.28
CA GLN A 183 -14.85 -4.08 1.35
C GLN A 183 -14.20 -5.44 1.60
N LEU A 184 -12.88 -5.50 1.46
CA LEU A 184 -12.08 -6.68 1.81
C LEU A 184 -11.28 -6.39 3.08
N TYR A 185 -11.49 -7.24 4.08
CA TYR A 185 -10.84 -7.12 5.37
C TYR A 185 -9.38 -7.55 5.30
N ILE A 186 -8.50 -6.62 5.66
CA ILE A 186 -7.07 -6.84 5.80
C ILE A 186 -6.75 -6.85 7.29
N HIS A 187 -6.99 -8.01 7.89
CA HIS A 187 -6.70 -8.40 9.29
C HIS A 187 -6.18 -7.28 10.21
N LYS A 188 -7.01 -6.68 11.06
CA LYS A 188 -6.70 -5.64 12.07
C LYS A 188 -5.92 -4.42 11.57
N LEU A 189 -5.49 -4.40 10.32
CA LEU A 189 -4.67 -3.37 9.69
C LEU A 189 -5.54 -2.37 8.94
N GLY A 190 -6.72 -2.82 8.48
CA GLY A 190 -7.67 -1.97 7.78
C GLY A 190 -8.51 -2.76 6.81
N ARG A 191 -9.05 -2.04 5.83
CA ARG A 191 -9.93 -2.55 4.79
C ARG A 191 -9.51 -1.99 3.45
N LEU A 192 -9.60 -2.81 2.42
CA LEU A 192 -9.53 -2.33 1.05
C LEU A 192 -10.94 -2.12 0.53
N TYR A 193 -11.18 -0.95 -0.04
CA TYR A 193 -12.42 -0.65 -0.75
C TYR A 193 -12.14 -0.59 -2.24
N GLY A 194 -13.16 -0.93 -3.01
CA GLY A 194 -13.07 -0.98 -4.47
C GLY A 194 -14.34 -1.55 -5.07
N PHE A 195 -14.27 -1.86 -6.35
CA PHE A 195 -15.39 -2.41 -7.11
C PHE A 195 -14.93 -3.59 -7.96
N ARG A 196 -15.88 -4.45 -8.33
CA ARG A 196 -15.59 -5.66 -9.11
C ARG A 196 -16.05 -5.50 -10.56
N ILE A 197 -15.14 -5.80 -11.48
CA ILE A 197 -15.46 -6.03 -12.90
C ILE A 197 -15.00 -7.43 -13.26
N GLY A 198 -15.94 -8.34 -13.56
CA GLY A 198 -15.63 -9.75 -13.76
C GLY A 198 -14.98 -10.38 -12.52
N SER A 199 -13.77 -10.94 -12.65
CA SER A 199 -12.99 -11.49 -11.53
C SER A 199 -11.98 -10.50 -10.93
N VAL A 200 -11.93 -9.27 -11.43
CA VAL A 200 -10.92 -8.28 -11.04
C VAL A 200 -11.51 -7.36 -9.99
N PHE A 201 -10.86 -7.26 -8.83
CA PHE A 201 -11.10 -6.24 -7.84
C PHE A 201 -10.26 -5.00 -8.19
N HIS A 202 -10.95 -3.94 -8.59
CA HIS A 202 -10.36 -2.63 -8.81
C HIS A 202 -10.23 -1.93 -7.47
N VAL A 203 -9.01 -1.90 -6.94
CA VAL A 203 -8.70 -1.29 -5.65
C VAL A 203 -8.83 0.23 -5.78
N LEU A 204 -9.61 0.82 -4.89
CA LEU A 204 -9.89 2.25 -4.85
C LEU A 204 -9.23 2.92 -3.64
N TRP A 205 -9.45 2.39 -2.44
CA TRP A 205 -8.99 3.02 -1.19
C TRP A 205 -8.42 2.02 -0.19
N TRP A 206 -7.46 2.50 0.62
CA TRP A 206 -6.96 1.84 1.81
C TRP A 206 -7.50 2.54 3.06
N ASP A 207 -8.40 1.88 3.79
CA ASP A 207 -9.10 2.45 4.94
C ASP A 207 -8.64 1.78 6.24
N ARG A 208 -7.62 2.36 6.87
CA ARG A 208 -7.08 1.90 8.16
C ARG A 208 -8.01 2.23 9.34
N TYR A 209 -8.73 3.35 9.25
CA TYR A 209 -9.46 3.95 10.37
C TYR A 209 -10.96 3.66 10.35
N HIS A 210 -11.44 2.89 9.37
CA HIS A 210 -12.84 2.52 9.20
C HIS A 210 -13.74 3.73 8.93
N GLU A 211 -13.25 4.68 8.15
CA GLU A 211 -13.91 5.96 7.87
C GLU A 211 -14.77 5.92 6.61
N VAL A 212 -14.55 4.95 5.72
CA VAL A 212 -15.36 4.86 4.48
C VAL A 212 -16.81 4.48 4.79
N TYR A 213 -16.98 3.53 5.71
CA TYR A 213 -18.28 3.06 6.20
C TYR A 213 -18.21 2.79 7.71
N ILE A 214 -19.05 3.50 8.46
CA ILE A 214 -19.20 3.33 9.91
C ILE A 214 -20.48 2.53 10.19
N PRO A 215 -20.38 1.28 10.69
CA PRO A 215 -21.58 0.50 10.99
C PRO A 215 -22.48 1.21 12.00
N LYS A 216 -23.80 1.20 11.74
CA LYS A 216 -24.84 1.85 12.58
C LYS A 216 -24.77 1.51 14.08
N LYS A 217 -24.19 0.37 14.45
CA LYS A 217 -23.97 -0.03 15.85
C LYS A 217 -22.99 0.89 16.61
N PHE A 218 -22.06 1.55 15.92
CA PHE A 218 -21.06 2.43 16.53
C PHE A 218 -21.56 3.88 16.66
N LEU A 219 -22.51 4.31 15.82
CA LEU A 219 -23.15 5.64 15.89
C LEU A 219 -23.99 5.85 17.17
N LYS A 220 -24.41 4.77 17.85
CA LYS A 220 -25.20 4.84 19.10
C LYS A 220 -24.36 5.06 20.37
N LEU A 221 -23.04 4.93 20.28
CA LEU A 221 -22.14 5.07 21.43
C LEU A 221 -21.57 6.49 21.57
N SER A 222 -21.64 7.32 20.52
CA SER A 222 -21.17 8.72 20.54
C SER A 222 -22.25 9.74 20.95
N GLN A 223 -23.46 9.29 21.27
CA GLN A 223 -24.59 10.12 21.68
C GLN A 223 -25.01 9.92 23.15
N LYS A 224 -24.10 9.40 23.98
CA LYS A 224 -24.30 9.27 25.43
C LYS A 224 -23.22 10.03 26.20
#